data_AF-A0A852TMN2-F1
#
_entry.id   AF-A0A852TMN2-F1
#
_cell.length_a   1.000
_cell.length_b   1.000
_cell.length_c   1.000
_cell.angle_alpha   90.00
_cell.angle_beta   90.00
_cell.angle_gamma   90.00
#
_symmetry.space_group_name_H-M   'P 1'
#
loop_
_entity.id
_entity.type
_entity.pdbx_description
1 polymer ?
#
loop_
_entity_poly.entity_id
_entity_poly.type
_entity_poly.pdbx_seq_one_letter_code
_entity_poly.pdbx_strand_id
1 'polypeptide(L)'
;MIALSLAYPLREYIAQRSEIAQLRAEQARMRENVEELEQRSEELQDPAQIEREARTRLHYQYPGERSYVILDGEDDDAEQPEATGPREPWFTQLWKSVKEADEVGTESEEIPEAQPPER
;
A
#
# COMPACT_ATOMS: atom_id res chain seq x y z
N MET A 1 29.61 30.70 -53.51
CA MET A 1 29.32 30.23 -52.15
C MET A 1 27.80 30.10 -51.97
N ILE A 2 27.20 28.95 -52.31
CA ILE A 2 25.77 28.66 -52.06
C ILE A 2 25.59 27.22 -51.51
N ALA A 3 26.54 26.31 -51.77
CA ALA A 3 26.49 24.93 -51.29
C ALA A 3 26.54 24.78 -49.75
N LEU A 4 27.14 25.75 -49.03
CA LEU A 4 27.30 25.65 -47.57
C LEU A 4 26.02 26.02 -46.79
N SER A 5 25.06 26.76 -47.37
CA SER A 5 23.84 27.18 -46.65
C SER A 5 22.71 26.13 -46.70
N LEU A 6 22.87 25.08 -47.51
CA LEU A 6 21.88 23.99 -47.67
C LEU A 6 22.27 22.72 -46.89
N ALA A 7 23.48 22.65 -46.34
CA ALA A 7 23.91 21.52 -45.50
C ALA A 7 23.21 21.49 -44.12
N TYR A 8 22.75 22.65 -43.64
CA TYR A 8 22.10 22.79 -42.34
C TYR A 8 20.67 22.21 -42.26
N PRO A 9 19.77 22.40 -43.25
CA PRO A 9 18.41 21.86 -43.20
C PRO A 9 18.29 20.34 -43.41
N LEU A 10 19.29 19.67 -43.97
CA LEU A 10 19.19 18.24 -44.27
C LEU A 10 19.29 17.35 -43.01
N ARG A 11 20.08 17.77 -42.00
CA ARG A 11 20.17 17.01 -40.73
C ARG A 11 18.90 17.09 -39.89
N GLU A 12 18.18 18.21 -39.98
CA GLU A 12 16.92 18.43 -39.25
C GLU A 12 15.82 17.50 -39.78
N TYR A 13 15.79 17.31 -41.11
CA TYR A 13 14.83 16.41 -41.75
C TYR A 13 15.09 14.93 -41.43
N ILE A 14 16.35 14.53 -41.28
CA ILE A 14 16.72 13.16 -40.89
C ILE A 14 16.42 12.92 -39.40
N ALA A 15 16.65 13.91 -38.54
CA ALA A 15 16.34 13.84 -37.11
C ALA A 15 14.83 13.65 -36.86
N GLN A 16 13.95 14.42 -37.51
CA GLN A 16 12.49 14.27 -37.36
C GLN A 16 11.98 12.89 -37.76
N ARG A 17 12.52 12.27 -38.83
CA ARG A 17 12.11 10.92 -39.21
C ARG A 17 12.55 9.86 -38.19
N SER A 18 13.71 10.05 -37.58
CA SER A 18 14.18 9.15 -36.52
C SER A 18 13.33 9.25 -35.25
N GLU A 19 12.85 10.45 -34.90
CA GLU A 19 11.96 10.68 -33.76
C GLU A 19 10.59 10.03 -33.97
N ILE A 20 9.99 10.22 -35.15
CA ILE A 20 8.71 9.57 -35.51
C ILE A 20 8.85 8.04 -35.49
N ALA A 21 9.97 7.49 -35.97
CA ALA A 21 10.21 6.05 -35.94
C ALA A 21 10.35 5.52 -34.51
N GLN A 22 11.06 6.25 -33.65
CA GLN A 22 11.22 5.89 -32.22
C GLN A 22 9.88 5.92 -31.48
N LEU A 23 9.10 6.99 -31.63
CA LEU A 23 7.78 7.13 -30.99
C LEU A 23 6.81 6.03 -31.43
N ARG A 24 6.84 5.64 -32.71
CA ARG A 24 6.02 4.52 -33.20
C ARG A 24 6.46 3.18 -32.64
N ALA A 25 7.77 2.95 -32.52
CA ALA A 25 8.31 1.73 -31.94
C ALA A 25 8.02 1.64 -30.42
N GLU A 26 8.00 2.77 -29.72
CA GLU A 26 7.59 2.85 -28.32
C GLU A 26 6.08 2.60 -28.17
N GLN A 27 5.24 3.23 -28.99
CA GLN A 27 3.80 3.00 -28.98
C GLN A 27 3.45 1.53 -29.25
N ALA A 28 4.14 0.86 -30.18
CA ALA A 28 3.94 -0.55 -30.46
C ALA A 28 4.26 -1.42 -29.24
N ARG A 29 5.40 -1.16 -28.58
CA ARG A 29 5.81 -1.87 -27.36
C ARG A 29 4.84 -1.64 -26.20
N MET A 30 4.34 -0.41 -26.03
CA MET A 30 3.37 -0.11 -24.98
C MET A 30 2.04 -0.83 -25.22
N ARG A 31 1.59 -0.95 -26.47
CA ARG A 31 0.37 -1.70 -26.80
C ARG A 31 0.53 -3.19 -26.52
N GLU A 32 1.66 -3.78 -26.89
CA GLU A 32 1.98 -5.18 -26.60
C GLU A 32 1.97 -5.45 -25.09
N ASN A 33 2.59 -4.56 -24.29
CA ASN A 33 2.57 -4.68 -22.83
C ASN A 33 1.16 -4.59 -22.24
N VAL A 34 0.29 -3.73 -22.81
CA VAL A 34 -1.10 -3.61 -22.35
C VAL A 34 -1.86 -4.90 -22.65
N GLU A 35 -1.76 -5.44 -23.87
CA GLU A 35 -2.41 -6.70 -24.24
C GLU A 35 -1.94 -7.87 -23.35
N GLU A 36 -0.65 -7.95 -23.05
CA GLU A 36 -0.10 -8.96 -22.15
C GLU A 36 -0.65 -8.82 -20.72
N LEU A 37 -0.70 -7.60 -20.19
CA LEU A 37 -1.22 -7.32 -18.85
C LEU A 37 -2.73 -7.57 -18.76
N GLU A 38 -3.49 -7.25 -19.80
CA GLU A 38 -4.93 -7.52 -19.88
C GLU A 38 -5.20 -9.02 -19.89
N GLN A 39 -4.52 -9.81 -20.73
CA GLN A 39 -4.63 -11.27 -20.70
C GLN A 39 -4.28 -11.83 -19.33
N ARG A 40 -3.19 -11.37 -18.73
CA ARG A 40 -2.77 -11.83 -17.40
C ARG A 40 -3.77 -11.45 -16.31
N SER A 41 -4.43 -10.31 -16.43
CA SER A 41 -5.51 -9.90 -15.52
C SER A 41 -6.74 -10.78 -15.70
N GLU A 42 -7.15 -11.07 -16.93
CA GLU A 42 -8.29 -11.94 -17.22
C GLU A 42 -8.07 -13.37 -16.71
N GLU A 43 -6.85 -13.91 -16.87
CA GLU A 43 -6.45 -15.20 -16.31
C GLU A 43 -6.50 -15.23 -14.78
N LEU A 44 -6.13 -14.12 -14.14
CA LEU A 44 -6.12 -14.00 -12.67
C LEU A 44 -7.50 -13.68 -12.08
N GLN A 45 -8.45 -13.21 -12.88
CA GLN A 45 -9.81 -12.87 -12.47
C GLN A 45 -10.81 -14.02 -12.70
N ASP A 46 -10.45 -15.27 -12.39
CA ASP A 46 -11.44 -16.35 -12.31
C ASP A 46 -12.44 -16.02 -11.18
N PRO A 47 -13.67 -15.58 -11.48
CA PRO A 47 -14.61 -15.07 -10.49
C PRO A 47 -15.03 -16.15 -9.51
N ALA A 48 -14.96 -17.42 -9.94
CA ALA A 48 -15.25 -18.56 -9.10
C ALA A 48 -14.18 -18.75 -8.00
N GLN A 49 -12.93 -18.31 -8.21
CA GLN A 49 -11.92 -18.29 -7.14
C GLN A 49 -12.25 -17.23 -6.08
N ILE A 50 -12.59 -16.01 -6.51
CA ILE A 50 -12.91 -14.92 -5.61
C ILE A 50 -14.12 -15.29 -4.73
N GLU A 51 -15.14 -15.90 -5.33
CA GLU A 51 -16.33 -16.36 -4.61
C GLU A 51 -16.03 -17.51 -3.63
N ARG A 52 -15.17 -18.46 -4.02
CA ARG A 52 -14.73 -19.54 -3.12
C ARG A 52 -13.92 -19.03 -1.94
N GLU A 53 -12.99 -18.10 -2.15
CA GLU A 53 -12.22 -17.48 -1.07
C GLU A 53 -13.10 -16.66 -0.14
N ALA A 54 -14.03 -15.87 -0.69
CA ALA A 54 -14.97 -15.08 0.10
C ALA A 54 -15.87 -15.98 0.98
N ARG A 55 -16.41 -17.08 0.42
CA ARG A 55 -17.21 -18.05 1.19
C ARG A 55 -16.41 -18.72 2.30
N THR A 56 -15.18 -19.13 2.01
CA THR A 56 -14.35 -19.90 2.94
C THR A 56 -13.80 -19.03 4.08
N ARG A 57 -13.33 -17.82 3.77
CA ARG A 57 -12.62 -16.96 4.74
C ARG A 57 -13.50 -15.90 5.39
N LEU A 58 -14.42 -15.32 4.63
CA LEU A 58 -15.27 -14.23 5.11
C LEU A 58 -16.65 -14.72 5.53
N HIS A 59 -16.90 -16.04 5.49
CA HIS A 59 -18.22 -16.65 5.64
C HIS A 59 -19.26 -15.92 4.78
N TYR A 60 -18.84 -15.45 3.60
CA TYR A 60 -19.68 -14.65 2.73
C TYR A 60 -20.85 -15.50 2.25
N GLN A 61 -22.06 -15.05 2.53
CA GLN A 61 -23.30 -15.72 2.15
C GLN A 61 -24.18 -14.76 1.34
N TYR A 62 -24.91 -15.30 0.38
CA TYR A 62 -25.88 -14.50 -0.36
C TYR A 62 -27.07 -14.12 0.55
N PRO A 63 -27.68 -12.94 0.37
CA PRO A 63 -28.87 -12.56 1.12
C PRO A 63 -30.00 -13.58 0.90
N GLY A 64 -30.30 -14.38 1.93
CA GLY A 64 -31.28 -15.48 1.89
C GLY A 64 -30.71 -16.88 2.15
N GLU A 65 -29.38 -17.07 2.12
CA GLU A 65 -28.74 -18.33 2.53
C GLU A 65 -28.73 -18.48 4.07
N ARG A 66 -29.02 -19.69 4.56
CA ARG A 66 -28.98 -20.04 5.99
C ARG A 66 -27.72 -20.86 6.26
N SER A 67 -26.78 -20.31 7.01
CA SER A 67 -25.59 -21.03 7.48
C SER A 67 -25.91 -21.85 8.73
N TYR A 68 -25.52 -23.12 8.73
CA TYR A 68 -25.61 -24.00 9.89
C TYR A 68 -24.21 -24.22 10.43
N VAL A 69 -23.96 -23.77 11.66
CA VAL A 69 -22.73 -24.10 12.39
C VAL A 69 -23.03 -25.34 13.22
N ILE A 70 -22.32 -26.44 12.92
CA ILE A 70 -22.38 -27.66 13.72
C ILE A 70 -21.42 -27.43 14.89
N LEU A 71 -21.98 -27.17 16.07
CA LEU A 71 -21.22 -27.35 17.31
C LEU A 71 -21.31 -28.85 17.61
N ASP A 72 -20.22 -29.58 17.32
CA ASP A 72 -20.09 -30.92 17.88
C ASP A 72 -20.02 -30.76 19.39
N GLY A 73 -21.10 -31.20 20.05
CA GLY A 73 -21.22 -31.19 21.49
C GLY A 73 -20.38 -32.30 22.08
N GLU A 74 -19.12 -32.03 22.31
CA GLU A 74 -18.34 -32.68 23.36
C GLU A 74 -17.45 -31.59 23.97
N ASP A 75 -17.49 -31.52 25.31
CA ASP A 75 -16.88 -30.54 26.22
C ASP A 75 -17.69 -29.25 26.50
N ASP A 76 -18.76 -29.45 27.27
CA ASP A 76 -18.96 -28.70 28.52
C ASP A 76 -17.61 -28.57 29.28
N ASP A 77 -17.37 -27.41 29.90
CA ASP A 77 -16.18 -27.06 30.71
C ASP A 77 -14.89 -26.64 29.96
N ALA A 78 -14.98 -25.62 29.11
CA ALA A 78 -13.89 -24.66 28.99
C ALA A 78 -14.16 -23.50 29.96
N GLU A 79 -13.52 -23.53 31.13
CA GLU A 79 -13.35 -22.34 31.98
C GLU A 79 -12.96 -21.17 31.08
N GLN A 80 -13.87 -20.21 30.92
CA GLN A 80 -13.52 -18.92 30.34
C GLN A 80 -12.37 -18.38 31.19
N PRO A 81 -11.17 -18.15 30.63
CA PRO A 81 -10.20 -17.36 31.36
C PRO A 81 -10.88 -16.01 31.57
N GLU A 82 -11.22 -15.71 32.82
CA GLU A 82 -11.69 -14.39 33.26
C GLU A 82 -10.90 -13.34 32.49
N ALA A 83 -11.56 -12.75 31.50
CA ALA A 83 -10.93 -11.79 30.63
C ALA A 83 -10.59 -10.63 31.55
N THR A 84 -9.31 -10.51 31.92
CA THR A 84 -8.79 -9.43 32.74
C THR A 84 -8.97 -8.12 31.96
N GLY A 85 -10.17 -7.57 32.01
CA GLY A 85 -10.61 -6.40 31.27
C GLY A 85 -10.41 -6.47 29.76
N PRO A 86 -11.01 -5.55 29.00
CA PRO A 86 -10.47 -5.21 27.69
C PRO A 86 -9.07 -4.64 27.93
N ARG A 87 -8.00 -5.40 27.63
CA ARG A 87 -6.67 -4.80 27.49
C ARG A 87 -6.81 -3.73 26.42
N GLU A 88 -6.55 -2.47 26.77
CA GLU A 88 -6.61 -1.37 25.81
C GLU A 88 -5.80 -1.75 24.57
N PRO A 89 -6.34 -1.55 23.35
CA PRO A 89 -5.62 -1.86 22.12
C PRO A 89 -4.21 -1.26 22.16
N TRP A 90 -3.22 -2.00 21.66
CA TRP A 90 -1.81 -1.57 21.71
C TRP A 90 -1.57 -0.18 21.08
N PHE A 91 -2.39 0.21 20.09
CA PHE A 91 -2.30 1.53 19.47
C PHE A 91 -2.69 2.66 20.45
N THR A 92 -3.64 2.40 21.37
CA THR A 92 -4.09 3.37 22.38
C THR A 92 -2.97 3.63 23.38
N GLN A 93 -2.22 2.59 23.75
CA GLN A 93 -1.05 2.70 24.63
C GLN A 93 0.06 3.52 23.97
N LEU A 94 0.31 3.29 22.67
CA LEU A 94 1.30 4.06 21.90
C LEU A 94 0.93 5.55 21.82
N TRP A 95 -0.33 5.88 21.54
CA TRP A 95 -0.77 7.28 21.48
C TRP A 95 -0.70 7.98 22.85
N LYS A 96 -1.01 7.27 23.95
CA LYS A 96 -0.84 7.81 25.30
C LYS A 96 0.62 8.16 25.59
N SER A 97 1.57 7.30 25.21
CA SER A 97 3.01 7.57 25.38
C SER A 97 3.48 8.82 24.63
N VAL A 98 3.00 9.05 23.41
CA VAL A 98 3.37 10.25 22.65
C VAL A 98 2.79 11.51 23.30
N LYS A 99 1.55 11.45 23.79
CA LYS A 99 0.93 12.56 24.50
C LYS A 99 1.63 12.87 25.83
N GLU A 100 2.00 11.84 26.57
CA GLU A 100 2.75 11.98 27.82
C GLU A 100 4.15 12.54 27.56
N ALA A 101 4.82 12.15 26.48
CA ALA A 101 6.09 12.74 26.07
C ALA A 101 5.96 14.23 25.68
N ASP A 102 4.83 14.63 25.10
CA ASP A 102 4.52 16.03 24.78
C ASP A 102 4.26 16.86 26.05
N GLU A 103 3.55 16.28 27.03
CA GLU A 103 3.31 16.91 28.35
C GLU A 103 4.61 17.02 29.18
N VAL A 104 5.46 15.99 29.18
CA VAL A 104 6.78 16.01 29.85
C VAL A 104 7.74 17.02 29.20
N GLY A 105 7.56 17.35 27.92
CA GLY A 105 8.28 18.44 27.24
C GLY A 105 7.93 19.85 27.75
N THR A 106 6.88 19.99 28.57
CA THR A 106 6.42 21.29 29.11
C THR A 106 6.65 21.47 30.62
N GLU A 107 7.12 20.45 31.36
CA GLU A 107 7.43 20.57 32.79
C GLU A 107 8.95 20.67 33.03
N SER A 108 9.41 21.93 33.11
CA SER A 108 10.64 22.40 33.76
C SER A 108 12.00 22.05 33.14
N GLU A 109 12.35 22.84 32.12
CA GLU A 109 13.71 23.40 32.03
C GLU A 109 13.87 24.48 33.12
N GLU A 110 14.03 24.07 34.40
CA GLU A 110 14.71 24.92 35.38
C GLU A 110 16.20 24.85 35.07
N ILE A 111 16.70 25.86 34.37
CA ILE A 111 18.14 26.05 34.12
C ILE A 111 18.80 26.28 35.49
N PRO A 112 19.69 25.39 35.98
CA PRO A 112 20.46 25.69 37.18
C PRO A 112 21.41 26.85 36.87
N GLU A 113 21.25 27.93 37.63
CA GLU A 113 22.14 29.08 37.68
C GLU A 113 23.60 28.61 37.85
N ALA A 114 24.47 29.01 36.92
CA ALA A 114 25.88 28.66 36.94
C ALA A 114 26.56 29.31 38.15
N GLN A 115 26.86 28.52 39.19
CA GLN A 115 27.77 28.95 40.25
C GLN A 115 29.21 28.96 39.72
N PRO A 116 29.94 30.10 39.80
CA PRO A 116 31.33 30.16 39.36
C PRO A 116 32.24 29.47 40.39
N PRO A 117 33.28 28.71 39.98
CA PRO A 117 34.20 28.07 40.90
C PRO A 117 35.12 29.09 41.58
N GLU A 118 35.26 28.97 42.90
CA GLU A 118 36.16 29.75 43.76
C GLU A 118 37.60 29.80 43.24
N ARG A 119 38.17 31.01 43.18
CA ARG A 119 39.59 31.32 43.40
C ARG A 119 39.76 32.73 43.93
#